data_AF-A0A8J2PW29-F1
#
_entry.id   AF-A0A8J2PW29-F1
#
_cell.length_a   1.000
_cell.length_b   1.000
_cell.length_c   1.000
_cell.angle_alpha   90.00
_cell.angle_beta   90.00
_cell.angle_gamma   90.00
#
_symmetry.space_group_name_H-M   'P 1'
#
loop_
_entity.id
_entity.type
_entity.pdbx_description
1 polymer ?
#
loop_
_entity_poly.entity_id
_entity_poly.type
_entity_poly.pdbx_seq_one_letter_code
_entity_poly.pdbx_strand_id
1 'polypeptide(L)'
;MFRDSTMLLQLLGQVFRGHGARELSTSSSLLLKNSAGFNSKLSPEELEKRRKEMMAKNLPKRKPIEGVKNVVLVSSAKGGVGKSTIAANLAVGMKIVDPKKDIGLLDADVFGPSLPIMMNLNGEPELDSKNLMIPLQNHGIKCMSMGFLVKESSPIVWRGLMVMSAIEKLVRGVRWAPLDVLVVDMPPGTGDTQLSFAQSEH
;
A
#
# COMPACT_ATOMS: atom_id res chain seq x y z
N MET A 1 -25.07 -0.51 8.58
CA MET A 1 -25.48 -0.15 7.20
C MET A 1 -24.21 -0.15 6.37
N PHE A 2 -24.25 -0.69 5.15
CA PHE A 2 -23.12 -1.07 4.25
C PHE A 2 -22.50 -2.44 4.55
N ARG A 3 -23.03 -3.47 3.87
CA ARG A 3 -22.56 -4.87 3.89
C ARG A 3 -22.42 -5.44 2.47
N ASP A 4 -22.39 -4.60 1.44
CA ASP A 4 -22.47 -5.09 0.06
C ASP A 4 -21.37 -4.50 -0.83
N SER A 5 -20.40 -5.36 -1.17
CA SER A 5 -19.24 -5.07 -2.03
C SER A 5 -19.62 -4.80 -3.49
N THR A 6 -20.89 -4.99 -3.84
CA THR A 6 -21.40 -4.81 -5.20
C THR A 6 -21.55 -3.33 -5.56
N MET A 7 -21.75 -2.45 -4.56
CA MET A 7 -21.96 -1.01 -4.79
C MET A 7 -20.66 -0.26 -5.15
N LEU A 8 -19.50 -0.76 -4.70
CA LEU A 8 -18.20 -0.14 -4.99
C LEU A 8 -17.74 -0.34 -6.44
N LEU A 9 -18.11 -1.47 -7.05
CA LEU A 9 -17.81 -1.79 -8.45
C LEU A 9 -18.64 -0.95 -9.44
N GLN A 10 -19.84 -0.54 -9.03
CA GLN A 10 -20.71 0.32 -9.83
C GLN A 10 -20.23 1.77 -9.88
N LEU A 11 -19.61 2.28 -8.80
CA LEU A 11 -19.02 3.62 -8.77
C LEU A 11 -17.73 3.70 -9.60
N LEU A 12 -16.92 2.65 -9.62
CA LEU A 12 -15.69 2.58 -10.43
C LEU A 12 -15.98 2.47 -11.95
N GLY A 13 -17.14 1.92 -12.33
CA GLY A 13 -17.56 1.82 -13.74
C GLY A 13 -18.01 3.13 -14.39
N GLN A 14 -18.28 4.19 -13.63
CA GLN A 14 -18.71 5.49 -14.18
C GLN A 14 -17.54 6.44 -14.48
N VAL A 15 -16.35 6.22 -13.90
CA VAL A 15 -15.20 7.13 -14.04
C VAL A 15 -14.44 6.91 -15.36
N PHE A 16 -14.61 5.78 -16.06
CA PHE A 16 -13.94 5.47 -17.32
C PHE A 16 -14.79 5.69 -18.60
N ARG A 17 -15.87 6.48 -18.54
CA ARG A 17 -16.56 6.95 -19.76
C ARG A 17 -16.01 8.28 -20.23
N GLY A 18 -14.79 8.27 -20.75
CA GLY A 18 -14.18 9.43 -21.39
C GLY A 18 -13.11 9.02 -22.38
N HIS A 19 -13.51 8.91 -23.65
CA HIS A 19 -12.65 8.83 -24.85
C HIS A 19 -11.61 7.69 -24.88
N GLY A 20 -11.93 6.60 -25.59
CA GLY A 20 -10.94 5.59 -26.04
C GLY A 20 -11.33 4.11 -25.92
N ALA A 21 -12.48 3.78 -25.33
CA ALA A 21 -12.84 2.38 -25.00
C ALA A 21 -13.50 1.55 -26.13
N ARG A 22 -13.50 2.01 -27.39
CA ARG A 22 -14.14 1.26 -28.50
C ARG A 22 -13.18 0.43 -29.36
N GLU A 23 -11.86 0.64 -29.29
CA GLU A 23 -10.91 -0.13 -30.12
C GLU A 23 -10.18 -1.27 -29.37
N LEU A 24 -10.16 -1.26 -28.03
CA LEU A 24 -9.46 -2.30 -27.25
C LEU A 24 -10.29 -3.56 -26.96
N SER A 25 -11.62 -3.50 -27.01
CA SER A 25 -12.46 -4.70 -26.83
C SER A 25 -12.43 -5.62 -28.04
N THR A 26 -12.26 -5.06 -29.23
CA THR A 26 -12.31 -5.81 -30.49
C THR A 26 -11.01 -6.59 -30.70
N SER A 27 -9.85 -5.96 -30.47
CA SER A 27 -8.53 -6.58 -30.64
C SER A 27 -8.27 -7.75 -29.67
N SER A 28 -8.74 -7.66 -28.42
CA SER A 28 -8.61 -8.76 -27.45
C SER A 28 -9.50 -9.96 -27.78
N SER A 29 -10.66 -9.72 -28.39
CA SER A 29 -11.58 -10.78 -28.86
C SER A 29 -11.09 -11.48 -30.13
N LEU A 30 -10.30 -10.79 -30.96
CA LEU A 30 -9.68 -11.32 -32.17
C LEU A 30 -8.42 -12.13 -31.88
N LEU A 31 -7.61 -11.71 -30.90
CA LEU A 31 -6.40 -12.43 -30.48
C LEU A 31 -6.70 -13.78 -29.83
N LEU A 32 -7.84 -13.93 -29.15
CA LEU A 32 -8.28 -15.20 -28.55
C LEU A 32 -8.89 -16.20 -29.55
N LYS A 33 -9.30 -15.75 -30.74
CA LYS A 33 -9.93 -16.63 -31.74
C LYS A 33 -8.92 -17.32 -32.66
N ASN A 34 -7.68 -16.81 -32.76
CA ASN A 34 -6.72 -17.25 -33.78
C ASN A 34 -5.61 -18.20 -33.30
N SER A 35 -5.59 -18.61 -32.02
CA SER A 35 -4.45 -19.41 -31.50
C SER A 35 -4.80 -20.79 -30.92
N ALA A 36 -6.04 -21.28 -31.03
CA ALA A 36 -6.33 -22.67 -30.70
C ALA A 36 -7.62 -23.13 -31.36
N GLY A 37 -7.53 -24.14 -32.22
CA GLY A 37 -8.70 -24.94 -32.58
C GLY A 37 -9.29 -25.51 -31.30
N PHE A 38 -10.42 -24.98 -30.85
CA PHE A 38 -11.07 -25.45 -29.64
C PHE A 38 -12.56 -25.66 -29.90
N ASN A 39 -12.91 -26.94 -29.95
CA ASN A 39 -14.25 -27.48 -30.04
C ASN A 39 -15.11 -26.93 -28.89
N SER A 40 -16.23 -26.29 -29.22
CA SER A 40 -17.10 -25.56 -28.29
C SER A 40 -17.95 -26.49 -27.42
N LYS A 41 -17.34 -27.12 -26.41
CA LYS A 41 -18.06 -27.90 -25.38
C LYS A 41 -17.59 -27.55 -23.96
N LEU A 42 -17.47 -26.27 -23.63
CA LEU A 42 -17.47 -25.86 -22.22
C LEU A 42 -18.78 -25.18 -21.91
N SER A 43 -19.42 -25.61 -20.84
CA SER A 43 -20.59 -24.91 -20.33
C SER A 43 -20.18 -23.51 -19.84
N PRO A 44 -21.10 -22.53 -19.82
CA PRO A 44 -20.84 -21.21 -19.28
C PRO A 44 -20.25 -21.24 -17.84
N GLU A 45 -20.65 -22.22 -17.03
CA GLU A 45 -20.14 -22.42 -15.68
C GLU A 45 -18.67 -22.87 -15.65
N GLU A 46 -18.28 -23.76 -16.57
CA GLU A 46 -16.89 -24.22 -16.67
C GLU A 46 -15.96 -23.11 -17.18
N LEU A 47 -16.44 -22.28 -18.10
CA LEU A 47 -15.71 -21.09 -18.56
C LEU A 47 -15.53 -20.07 -17.44
N GLU A 48 -16.54 -19.88 -16.59
CA GLU A 48 -16.45 -18.98 -15.46
C GLU A 48 -15.54 -19.51 -14.36
N LYS A 49 -15.59 -20.81 -14.08
CA LYS A 49 -14.68 -21.48 -13.15
C LYS A 49 -13.23 -21.39 -13.64
N ARG A 50 -12.97 -21.64 -14.92
CA ARG A 50 -11.62 -21.51 -15.53
C ARG A 50 -11.12 -20.06 -15.51
N ARG A 51 -12.01 -19.09 -15.77
CA ARG A 51 -11.68 -17.66 -15.63
C ARG A 51 -11.31 -17.30 -14.19
N LYS A 52 -12.10 -17.75 -13.20
CA LYS A 52 -11.81 -17.56 -11.77
C LYS A 52 -10.47 -18.20 -11.37
N GLU A 53 -10.19 -19.42 -11.84
CA GLU A 53 -8.93 -20.12 -11.57
C GLU A 53 -7.72 -19.44 -12.24
N MET A 54 -7.85 -18.96 -13.47
CA MET A 54 -6.78 -18.23 -14.15
C MET A 54 -6.55 -16.83 -13.55
N MET A 55 -7.60 -16.15 -13.10
CA MET A 55 -7.47 -14.91 -12.34
C MET A 55 -6.78 -15.17 -11.01
N ALA A 56 -7.19 -16.19 -10.25
CA ALA A 56 -6.60 -16.54 -8.95
C ALA A 56 -5.12 -16.95 -9.04
N LYS A 57 -4.69 -17.59 -10.14
CA LYS A 57 -3.28 -17.98 -10.35
C LYS A 57 -2.35 -16.80 -10.66
N ASN A 58 -2.88 -15.67 -11.15
CA ASN A 58 -2.11 -14.50 -11.55
C ASN A 58 -2.23 -13.33 -10.57
N LEU A 59 -2.96 -13.47 -9.46
CA LEU A 59 -2.88 -12.48 -8.39
C LEU A 59 -1.54 -12.66 -7.66
N PRO A 60 -0.73 -11.60 -7.49
CA PRO A 60 0.49 -11.65 -6.70
C PRO A 60 0.17 -12.22 -5.32
N LYS A 61 0.94 -13.22 -4.87
CA LYS A 61 0.80 -13.78 -3.52
C LYS A 61 1.15 -12.69 -2.52
N ARG A 62 0.12 -12.18 -1.86
CA ARG A 62 0.16 -11.21 -0.76
C ARG A 62 1.17 -11.68 0.29
N LYS A 63 2.18 -10.87 0.58
CA LYS A 63 3.15 -11.16 1.66
C LYS A 63 2.79 -10.31 2.88
N PRO A 64 2.01 -10.82 3.83
CA PRO A 64 1.63 -10.04 5.01
C PRO A 64 2.86 -9.57 5.78
N ILE A 65 2.72 -8.41 6.45
CA ILE A 65 3.72 -7.88 7.38
C ILE A 65 3.60 -8.68 8.68
N GLU A 66 4.73 -9.19 9.18
CA GLU A 66 4.74 -10.06 10.35
C GLU A 66 4.17 -9.34 11.59
N GLY A 67 3.17 -9.97 12.22
CA GLY A 67 2.55 -9.47 13.45
C GLY A 67 1.70 -8.21 13.30
N VAL A 68 1.33 -7.82 12.08
CA VAL A 68 0.40 -6.71 11.80
C VAL A 68 -0.94 -7.28 11.33
N LYS A 69 -2.02 -7.01 12.06
CA LYS A 69 -3.35 -7.55 11.72
C LYS A 69 -4.01 -6.82 10.54
N ASN A 70 -3.90 -5.50 10.48
CA ASN A 70 -4.49 -4.68 9.43
C ASN A 70 -3.53 -3.59 8.96
N VAL A 71 -3.60 -3.25 7.69
CA VAL A 71 -2.84 -2.14 7.09
C VAL A 71 -3.82 -1.14 6.49
N VAL A 72 -3.63 0.14 6.78
CA VAL A 72 -4.41 1.25 6.22
C VAL A 72 -3.48 2.14 5.42
N LEU A 73 -3.65 2.16 4.10
CA LEU A 73 -2.88 3.01 3.21
C LEU A 73 -3.54 4.38 3.08
N VAL A 74 -2.80 5.44 3.35
CA VAL A 74 -3.22 6.83 3.16
C VAL A 74 -2.46 7.38 1.95
N SER A 75 -3.18 7.62 0.86
CA SER A 75 -2.60 8.10 -0.40
C SER A 75 -3.31 9.35 -0.91
N SER A 76 -2.59 10.15 -1.68
CA SER A 76 -3.11 11.29 -2.41
C SER A 76 -2.62 11.28 -3.87
N ALA A 77 -3.51 11.66 -4.79
CA ALA A 77 -3.16 11.81 -6.20
C ALA A 77 -2.29 13.05 -6.47
N LYS A 78 -2.18 13.96 -5.50
CA LYS A 78 -1.44 15.23 -5.58
C LYS A 78 -0.63 15.46 -4.29
N GLY A 79 0.55 16.07 -4.43
CA GLY A 79 1.34 16.55 -3.29
C GLY A 79 0.71 17.76 -2.59
N GLY A 80 1.01 17.94 -1.30
CA GLY A 80 0.60 19.14 -0.54
C GLY A 80 -0.85 19.20 -0.06
N VAL A 81 -1.61 18.11 -0.17
CA VAL A 81 -3.03 18.06 0.28
C VAL A 81 -3.21 17.74 1.76
N GLY A 82 -2.13 17.62 2.53
CA GLY A 82 -2.19 17.26 3.96
C GLY A 82 -2.35 15.76 4.24
N LYS A 83 -1.93 14.89 3.31
CA LYS A 83 -1.98 13.42 3.45
C LYS A 83 -1.32 12.93 4.75
N SER A 84 -0.10 13.37 5.04
CA SER A 84 0.64 13.01 6.26
C SER A 84 -0.08 13.50 7.52
N THR A 85 -0.69 14.68 7.45
CA THR A 85 -1.55 15.21 8.51
C THR A 85 -2.75 14.31 8.78
N ILE A 86 -3.41 13.81 7.74
CA ILE A 86 -4.51 12.87 7.87
C ILE A 86 -4.01 11.54 8.44
N ALA A 87 -2.87 11.02 7.97
CA ALA A 87 -2.30 9.76 8.46
C ALA A 87 -1.97 9.82 9.96
N ALA A 88 -1.30 10.89 10.41
CA ALA A 88 -0.96 11.07 11.83
C ALA A 88 -2.21 11.21 12.69
N ASN A 89 -3.17 12.07 12.29
CA ASN A 89 -4.41 12.25 13.04
C ASN A 89 -5.29 10.99 13.05
N LEU A 90 -5.28 10.20 11.97
CA LEU A 90 -5.97 8.92 11.95
C LEU A 90 -5.37 7.95 12.96
N ALA A 91 -4.05 7.78 12.98
CA ALA A 91 -3.36 6.90 13.93
C ALA A 91 -3.61 7.34 15.39
N VAL A 92 -3.47 8.64 15.66
CA VAL A 92 -3.74 9.24 17.00
C VAL A 92 -5.20 9.07 17.39
N GLY A 93 -6.14 9.36 16.49
CA GLY A 93 -7.58 9.19 16.72
C GLY A 93 -7.93 7.73 17.04
N MET A 94 -7.36 6.77 16.31
CA MET A 94 -7.55 5.34 16.58
C MET A 94 -7.03 4.95 17.96
N LYS A 95 -5.88 5.48 18.38
CA LYS A 95 -5.30 5.23 19.71
C LYS A 95 -6.10 5.89 20.84
N ILE A 96 -6.68 7.06 20.60
CA ILE A 96 -7.56 7.76 21.57
C ILE A 96 -8.87 6.99 21.74
N VAL A 97 -9.51 6.57 20.65
CA VAL A 97 -10.77 5.83 20.67
C VAL A 97 -10.63 4.47 21.35
N ASP A 98 -9.49 3.80 21.16
CA ASP A 98 -9.19 2.54 21.82
C ASP A 98 -7.73 2.49 22.30
N PRO A 99 -7.48 2.88 23.57
CA PRO A 99 -6.13 2.92 24.13
C PRO A 99 -5.43 1.56 24.18
N LYS A 100 -6.18 0.44 24.09
CA LYS A 100 -5.62 -0.91 24.13
C LYS A 100 -5.09 -1.36 22.77
N LYS A 101 -5.45 -0.68 21.67
CA LYS A 101 -4.95 -1.04 20.35
C LYS A 101 -3.47 -0.73 20.20
N ASP A 102 -2.77 -1.67 19.60
CA ASP A 102 -1.40 -1.48 19.15
C ASP A 102 -1.43 -0.85 17.76
N ILE A 103 -1.05 0.43 17.67
CA ILE A 103 -1.08 1.22 16.44
C ILE A 103 0.35 1.55 16.00
N GLY A 104 0.61 1.34 14.71
CA GLY A 104 1.83 1.77 14.03
C GLY A 104 1.54 2.87 13.02
N LEU A 105 2.53 3.73 12.79
CA LEU A 105 2.53 4.78 11.78
C LEU A 105 3.84 4.73 10.99
N LEU A 106 3.73 4.44 9.71
CA LEU A 106 4.86 4.36 8.78
C LEU A 106 4.79 5.53 7.79
N ASP A 107 5.89 6.28 7.69
CA ASP A 107 6.13 7.27 6.65
C ASP A 107 6.87 6.63 5.49
N ALA A 108 6.18 6.43 4.36
CA ALA A 108 6.77 5.93 3.12
C ALA A 108 7.20 7.08 2.18
N ASP A 109 7.04 8.35 2.59
CA ASP A 109 7.50 9.51 1.83
C ASP A 109 8.98 9.79 2.09
N VAL A 110 9.84 9.16 1.29
CA VAL A 110 11.31 9.23 1.42
C VAL A 110 11.87 10.65 1.22
N PHE A 111 11.17 11.50 0.47
CA PHE A 111 11.72 12.79 0.01
C PHE A 111 11.36 13.98 0.89
N GLY A 112 10.27 13.89 1.63
CA GLY A 112 9.79 14.95 2.52
C GLY A 112 9.14 14.38 3.76
N PRO A 113 9.86 13.56 4.55
CA PRO A 113 9.28 12.93 5.71
C PRO A 113 8.81 13.99 6.71
N SER A 114 7.50 14.04 6.94
CA SER A 114 6.89 15.03 7.84
C SER A 114 6.48 14.42 9.17
N LEU A 115 6.32 13.09 9.21
CA LEU A 115 5.86 12.39 10.42
C LEU A 115 6.82 12.49 11.62
N PRO A 116 8.16 12.46 11.47
CA PRO A 116 9.08 12.72 12.59
C PRO A 116 8.75 14.02 13.33
N ILE A 117 8.56 15.11 12.58
CA ILE A 117 8.24 16.43 13.12
C ILE A 117 6.84 16.42 13.75
N MET A 118 5.83 15.89 13.05
CA MET A 118 4.45 15.85 13.52
C MET A 118 4.27 15.02 14.80
N MET A 119 5.04 13.94 14.93
CA MET A 119 5.04 13.08 16.12
C MET A 119 6.02 13.56 17.18
N ASN A 120 6.72 14.68 16.99
CA ASN A 120 7.76 15.20 17.88
C ASN A 120 8.81 14.13 18.26
N LEU A 121 9.29 13.41 17.25
CA LEU A 121 10.26 12.32 17.38
C LEU A 121 11.57 12.72 16.71
N ASN A 122 12.67 12.52 17.43
CA ASN A 122 14.03 12.77 16.96
C ASN A 122 14.94 11.62 17.40
N GLY A 123 15.98 11.35 16.61
CA GLY A 123 16.95 10.29 16.89
C GLY A 123 16.94 9.19 15.83
N GLU A 124 17.93 8.30 15.94
CA GLU A 124 18.09 7.13 15.08
C GLU A 124 17.49 5.90 15.79
N PRO A 125 16.77 5.02 15.08
CA PRO A 125 16.21 3.81 15.68
C PRO A 125 17.32 2.82 16.01
N GLU A 126 17.27 2.25 17.21
CA GLU A 126 18.17 1.18 17.61
C GLU A 126 17.86 -0.13 16.85
N LEU A 127 18.79 -1.08 16.90
CA LEU A 127 18.59 -2.44 16.40
C LEU A 127 18.44 -3.41 17.57
N ASP A 128 17.57 -4.43 17.45
CA ASP A 128 17.58 -5.55 18.40
C ASP A 128 18.62 -6.62 18.05
N SER A 129 18.62 -7.68 18.87
CA SER A 129 19.39 -8.91 18.66
C SER A 129 19.09 -9.65 17.35
N LYS A 130 18.01 -9.30 16.63
CA LYS A 130 17.63 -9.86 15.32
C LYS A 130 17.92 -8.89 14.17
N ASN A 131 18.64 -7.79 14.43
CA ASN A 131 18.92 -6.71 13.47
C ASN A 131 17.65 -6.03 12.91
N LEU A 132 16.55 -6.02 13.66
CA LEU A 132 15.35 -5.27 13.33
C LEU A 132 15.38 -3.89 13.99
N MET A 133 15.00 -2.87 13.23
CA MET A 133 14.88 -1.50 13.74
C MET A 133 13.76 -1.43 14.78
N ILE A 134 14.06 -0.87 15.95
CA ILE A 134 13.07 -0.55 16.98
C ILE A 134 12.40 0.77 16.55
N PRO A 135 11.09 0.79 16.24
CA PRO A 135 10.43 2.04 15.89
C PRO A 135 10.42 2.99 17.09
N LEU A 136 10.60 4.28 16.83
CA LEU A 136 10.44 5.31 17.86
C LEU A 136 8.96 5.38 18.28
N GLN A 137 8.68 5.90 19.46
CA GLN A 137 7.32 5.91 19.99
C GLN A 137 6.95 7.26 20.60
N ASN A 138 5.79 7.79 20.23
CA ASN A 138 5.14 8.88 20.94
C ASN A 138 3.62 8.68 20.90
N HIS A 139 2.88 9.26 21.86
CA HIS A 139 1.42 9.09 22.00
C HIS A 139 0.95 7.62 22.08
N GLY A 140 1.83 6.71 22.51
CA GLY A 140 1.57 5.28 22.51
C GLY A 140 1.53 4.63 21.13
N ILE A 141 2.05 5.29 20.09
CA ILE A 141 2.07 4.85 18.69
C ILE A 141 3.50 4.59 18.25
N LYS A 142 3.77 3.40 17.71
CA LYS A 142 5.06 3.06 17.10
C LYS A 142 5.18 3.81 15.78
N CYS A 143 6.25 4.57 15.57
CA CYS A 143 6.46 5.39 14.39
C CYS A 143 7.79 5.05 13.73
N MET A 144 7.78 4.94 12.40
CA MET A 144 8.98 4.78 11.59
C MET A 144 8.91 5.68 10.35
N SER A 145 10.04 6.30 10.00
CA SER A 145 10.18 7.15 8.83
C SER A 145 11.61 7.11 8.29
N MET A 146 11.79 7.35 7.00
CA MET A 146 13.11 7.61 6.42
C MET A 146 13.81 8.82 7.06
N GLY A 147 13.05 9.78 7.59
CA GLY A 147 13.60 10.93 8.30
C GLY A 147 14.41 10.56 9.56
N PHE A 148 14.25 9.36 10.11
CA PHE A 148 15.09 8.87 11.21
C PHE A 148 16.41 8.26 10.75
N LEU A 149 16.53 7.91 9.46
CA LEU A 149 17.68 7.20 8.90
C LEU A 149 18.59 8.09 8.06
N VAL A 150 18.10 9.26 7.63
CA VAL A 150 18.82 10.17 6.73
C VAL A 150 19.15 11.45 7.48
N LYS A 151 20.44 11.76 7.63
CA LYS A 151 20.89 13.03 8.17
C LYS A 151 20.69 14.13 7.13
N GLU A 152 20.11 15.25 7.54
CA GLU A 152 19.80 16.43 6.69
C GLU A 152 21.02 17.00 5.93
N SER A 153 22.24 16.63 6.33
CA SER A 153 23.49 17.21 5.85
C SER A 153 24.05 16.65 4.54
N SER A 154 23.44 15.63 3.92
CA SER A 154 23.93 15.09 2.64
C SER A 154 22.79 14.90 1.62
N PRO A 155 22.79 15.63 0.49
CA PRO A 155 21.85 15.36 -0.60
C PRO A 155 22.10 13.97 -1.18
N ILE A 156 21.20 13.02 -0.90
CA ILE A 156 21.25 11.68 -1.50
C ILE A 156 20.45 11.71 -2.80
N VAL A 157 21.09 11.32 -3.91
CA VAL A 157 20.38 11.12 -5.19
C VAL A 157 19.68 9.77 -5.13
N TRP A 158 18.37 9.78 -4.87
CA TRP A 158 17.56 8.56 -4.84
C TRP A 158 17.24 8.07 -6.26
N ARG A 159 17.62 6.83 -6.56
CA ARG A 159 17.16 6.11 -7.76
C ARG A 159 15.90 5.29 -7.40
N GLY A 160 15.02 5.02 -8.37
CA GLY A 160 13.75 4.31 -8.12
C GLY A 160 13.89 2.98 -7.37
N LEU A 161 14.91 2.17 -7.72
CA LEU A 161 15.20 0.91 -7.03
C LEU A 161 15.62 1.10 -5.56
N MET A 162 16.28 2.21 -5.23
CA MET A 162 16.67 2.53 -3.86
C MET A 162 15.46 2.91 -3.02
N VAL A 163 14.50 3.65 -3.60
CA VAL A 163 13.25 4.03 -2.93
C VAL A 163 12.44 2.78 -2.59
N MET A 164 12.27 1.86 -3.54
CA MET A 164 11.58 0.60 -3.30
C MET A 164 12.27 -0.23 -2.21
N SER A 165 13.60 -0.32 -2.26
CA SER A 165 14.39 -1.05 -1.26
C SER A 165 14.31 -0.41 0.13
N ALA A 166 14.28 0.93 0.19
CA ALA A 166 14.13 1.67 1.43
C ALA A 166 12.76 1.43 2.07
N ILE A 167 11.68 1.52 1.28
CA ILE A 167 10.34 1.28 1.81
C ILE A 167 10.18 -0.20 2.21
N GLU A 168 10.69 -1.16 1.44
CA GLU A 168 10.70 -2.58 1.85
C GLU A 168 11.44 -2.77 3.20
N LYS A 169 12.56 -2.06 3.39
CA LYS A 169 13.29 -2.06 4.66
C LYS A 169 12.47 -1.43 5.80
N LEU A 170 11.68 -0.38 5.56
CA LEU A 170 10.80 0.21 6.58
C LEU A 170 9.58 -0.67 6.90
N VAL A 171 9.10 -1.44 5.92
CA VAL A 171 7.97 -2.35 6.11
C VAL A 171 8.41 -3.63 6.82
N ARG A 172 9.53 -4.23 6.42
CA ARG A 172 9.96 -5.57 6.88
C ARG A 172 11.17 -5.57 7.81
N GLY A 173 11.99 -4.53 7.77
CA GLY A 173 13.18 -4.39 8.62
C GLY A 173 12.91 -3.73 9.97
N VAL A 174 11.64 -3.59 10.36
CA VAL A 174 11.21 -2.93 11.61
C VAL A 174 10.46 -3.93 12.48
N ARG A 175 10.68 -3.86 13.79
CA ARG A 175 9.94 -4.67 14.77
C ARG A 175 8.56 -4.05 15.04
N TRP A 176 7.66 -4.24 14.09
CA TRP A 176 6.28 -3.77 14.22
C TRP A 176 5.51 -4.56 15.28
N ALA A 177 5.61 -5.88 15.25
CA ALA A 177 4.80 -6.78 16.05
C ALA A 177 4.83 -6.48 17.58
N PRO A 178 3.71 -6.68 18.29
CA PRO A 178 2.35 -6.80 17.75
C PRO A 178 1.81 -5.43 17.29
N LEU A 179 0.97 -5.43 16.23
CA LEU A 179 0.12 -4.30 15.82
C LEU A 179 -1.28 -4.79 15.43
N ASP A 180 -2.31 -4.09 15.91
CA ASP A 180 -3.68 -4.21 15.39
C ASP A 180 -3.85 -3.49 14.06
N VAL A 181 -3.22 -2.33 13.91
CA VAL A 181 -3.29 -1.51 12.69
C VAL A 181 -1.95 -0.82 12.43
N LEU A 182 -1.46 -0.90 11.20
CA LEU A 182 -0.38 -0.08 10.68
C LEU A 182 -0.96 0.92 9.68
N VAL A 183 -0.86 2.22 10.00
CA VAL A 183 -1.20 3.31 9.08
C VAL A 183 0.03 3.65 8.26
N VAL A 184 -0.09 3.69 6.94
CA VAL A 184 1.03 3.99 6.02
C VAL A 184 0.75 5.27 5.27
N ASP A 185 1.61 6.26 5.45
CA ASP A 185 1.61 7.51 4.70
C ASP A 185 2.38 7.31 3.38
N MET A 186 1.65 7.16 2.28
CA MET A 186 2.24 6.84 0.97
C MET A 186 2.92 8.06 0.35
N PRO A 187 4.00 7.92 -0.44
CA PRO A 187 4.59 9.05 -1.18
C PRO A 187 3.58 9.69 -2.16
N PRO A 188 3.71 10.98 -2.50
CA PRO A 188 2.79 11.68 -3.39
C PRO A 188 2.90 11.20 -4.85
N GLY A 189 1.75 11.13 -5.53
CA GLY A 189 1.67 10.98 -6.99
C GLY A 189 1.06 9.65 -7.49
N THR A 190 0.45 9.68 -8.68
CA THR A 190 -0.18 8.52 -9.34
C THR A 190 0.80 7.64 -10.13
N GLY A 191 2.12 7.78 -9.91
CA GLY A 191 3.15 7.04 -10.62
C GLY A 191 3.29 5.60 -10.11
N ASP A 192 3.81 4.71 -10.96
CA ASP A 192 3.94 3.25 -10.78
C ASP A 192 4.43 2.77 -9.39
N THR A 193 5.07 3.63 -8.59
CA THR A 193 5.43 3.39 -7.19
C THR A 193 4.22 3.09 -6.29
N GLN A 194 3.10 3.82 -6.42
CA GLN A 194 1.89 3.52 -5.63
C GLN A 194 1.22 2.23 -6.08
N LEU A 195 1.20 1.95 -7.38
CA LEU A 195 0.65 0.71 -7.94
C LEU A 195 1.49 -0.51 -7.51
N SER A 196 2.82 -0.37 -7.47
CA SER A 196 3.72 -1.44 -7.02
C SER A 196 3.57 -1.74 -5.53
N PHE A 197 3.37 -0.72 -4.68
CA PHE A 197 3.06 -0.89 -3.26
C PHE A 197 1.66 -1.49 -3.03
N ALA A 198 0.65 -0.96 -3.72
CA ALA A 198 -0.72 -1.45 -3.60
C ALA A 198 -0.90 -2.88 -4.13
N GLN A 199 -0.15 -3.29 -5.16
CA GLN A 199 -0.20 -4.66 -5.70
C GLN A 199 0.56 -5.68 -4.86
N SER A 200 1.54 -5.26 -4.05
CA SER A 200 2.31 -6.15 -3.18
C SER A 200 1.70 -6.32 -1.79
N GLU A 201 1.01 -5.29 -1.27
CA GLU A 201 0.61 -5.21 0.14
C GLU A 201 -0.92 -5.25 0.39
N HIS A 202 -1.75 -5.48 -0.64
CA HIS A 202 -3.19 -5.78 -0.47
C HIS A 202 -3.52 -7.24 -0.64
#